data_AF-E9I623-F1
#
_entry.id   AF-E9I623-F1
#
_cell.length_a   1.000
_cell.length_b   1.000
_cell.length_c   1.000
_cell.angle_alpha   90.00
_cell.angle_beta   90.00
_cell.angle_gamma   90.00
#
_symmetry.space_group_name_H-M   'P 1'
#
loop_
_entity.id
_entity.type
_entity.pdbx_description
1 polymer ?
#
loop_
_entity_poly.entity_id
_entity_poly.type
_entity_poly.pdbx_seq_one_letter_code
_entity_poly.pdbx_strand_id
1 'polypeptide(L)' 'EYDNLYIDLNEIVHNCVRAARFHNADDRERRIMEILFEKIDQIFSIVRPRKLLYVALDGVAPRAKRTQQRIRRF' A
#
# COMPACT_ATOMS: atom_id res chain seq x y z
N GLU A 1 18.55 5.92 13.98
CA GLU A 1 18.67 4.60 13.32
C GLU A 1 17.53 3.73 13.80
N TYR A 2 16.98 2.86 12.96
CA TYR A 2 15.78 2.07 13.26
C TYR A 2 16.03 0.58 13.05
N ASP A 3 15.47 -0.26 13.92
CA ASP A 3 15.60 -1.72 13.82
C ASP A 3 14.49 -2.33 12.95
N ASN A 4 13.24 -1.93 13.20
CA ASN A 4 12.06 -2.52 12.60
C ASN A 4 11.21 -1.44 11.91
N LEU A 5 10.77 -1.70 10.68
CA LEU A 5 9.85 -0.87 9.92
C LEU A 5 8.59 -1.67 9.59
N TYR A 6 7.43 -1.12 9.93
CA TYR A 6 6.12 -1.71 9.66
C TYR A 6 5.35 -0.78 8.71
N ILE A 7 4.87 -1.31 7.60
CA ILE A 7 4.16 -0.56 6.57
C ILE A 7 2.73 -1.11 6.43
N ASP A 8 1.73 -0.27 6.67
CA ASP A 8 0.35 -0.51 6.22
C ASP A 8 0.24 -0.12 4.75
N LEU A 9 0.05 -1.12 3.89
CA LEU A 9 0.09 -0.94 2.46
C LEU A 9 -1.23 -0.40 1.88
N ASN A 10 -2.33 -0.43 2.63
CA ASN A 10 -3.65 -0.11 2.08
C ASN A 10 -3.71 1.32 1.52
N GLU A 11 -3.20 2.29 2.27
CA GLU A 11 -3.17 3.69 1.84
C GLU A 11 -2.19 3.94 0.69
N ILE A 12 -1.06 3.23 0.68
CA ILE A 12 -0.06 3.34 -0.40
C ILE A 12 -0.67 2.83 -1.70
N VAL A 13 -1.31 1.66 -1.69
CA VAL A 13 -1.98 1.09 -2.87
C VAL A 13 -3.07 2.02 -3.38
N HIS A 14 -3.88 2.62 -2.51
CA HIS A 14 -4.89 3.60 -2.93
C HIS A 14 -4.28 4.78 -3.69
N ASN A 15 -3.13 5.27 -3.26
CA ASN A 15 -2.42 6.35 -3.96
C ASN A 15 -1.79 5.89 -5.28
N CYS A 16 -1.23 4.68 -5.33
CA CYS A 16 -0.68 4.09 -6.57
C CYS A 16 -1.76 3.91 -7.64
N VAL A 17 -2.95 3.41 -7.26
CA VAL A 17 -4.10 3.25 -8.17
C VAL A 17 -4.54 4.60 -8.73
N ARG A 18 -4.57 5.65 -7.90
CA ARG A 18 -4.91 7.01 -8.34
C ARG A 18 -3.86 7.58 -9.29
N ALA A 19 -2.58 7.34 -9.03
CA ALA A 19 -1.49 7.78 -9.89
C ALA A 19 -1.52 7.10 -11.27
N ALA A 20 -1.92 5.82 -11.33
CA ALA A 20 -2.04 5.06 -12.56
C ALA A 20 -3.35 5.29 -13.34
N ARG A 21 -4.25 6.17 -12.86
CA ARG A 21 -5.65 6.28 -13.34
C ARG A 21 -5.77 6.63 -14.83
N PHE A 22 -4.81 7.34 -15.40
CA PHE A 22 -4.81 7.81 -16.79
C PHE A 22 -4.06 6.87 -17.75
N HIS A 23 -3.55 5.73 -17.27
CA HIS A 23 -2.92 4.73 -18.13
C HIS A 23 -3.95 3.81 -18.82
N ASN A 24 -3.55 3.27 -19.97
CA ASN A 24 -4.31 2.26 -20.71
C ASN A 24 -4.67 1.07 -19.80
N ALA A 25 -5.83 0.47 -20.05
CA ALA A 25 -6.36 -0.59 -19.20
C ALA A 25 -5.43 -1.80 -19.13
N ASP A 26 -4.83 -2.18 -20.25
CA ASP A 26 -4.01 -3.39 -20.39
C ASP A 26 -2.71 -3.33 -19.56
N ASP A 27 -2.16 -2.13 -19.33
CA ASP A 27 -0.89 -1.93 -18.60
C ASP A 27 -1.07 -1.39 -17.18
N ARG A 28 -2.32 -1.09 -16.78
CA ARG A 28 -2.59 -0.36 -15.53
C ARG A 28 -2.11 -1.10 -14.30
N GLU A 29 -2.36 -2.40 -14.21
CA GLU A 29 -1.95 -3.22 -13.07
C GLU A 29 -0.43 -3.26 -12.93
N ARG A 30 0.28 -3.52 -14.04
CA ARG A 30 1.74 -3.49 -14.09
C ARG A 30 2.27 -2.15 -13.60
N ARG A 31 1.66 -1.05 -14.07
CA ARG A 31 2.06 0.30 -13.68
C ARG A 31 1.83 0.58 -12.20
N ILE A 32 0.72 0.11 -11.63
CA ILE A 32 0.44 0.23 -10.19
C ILE A 32 1.54 -0.48 -9.38
N MET A 33 1.93 -1.68 -9.79
CA MET A 33 2.99 -2.45 -9.12
C MET A 33 4.34 -1.75 -9.18
N GLU A 34 4.72 -1.19 -10.34
CA GLU A 34 5.96 -0.41 -10.48
C GLU A 34 5.99 0.79 -9.52
N ILE A 35 4.90 1.56 -9.46
CA ILE A 35 4.80 2.73 -8.57
C ILE A 35 4.83 2.28 -7.09
N LEU A 36 4.17 1.16 -6.77
CA LEU A 36 4.16 0.59 -5.42
C LEU A 36 5.56 0.21 -4.95
N PHE A 37 6.32 -0.52 -5.77
CA PHE A 37 7.70 -0.89 -5.45
C PHE A 37 8.59 0.33 -5.28
N GLU A 38 8.50 1.31 -6.18
CA GLU A 38 9.26 2.56 -6.07
C GLU A 38 8.97 3.29 -4.74
N LYS A 39 7.71 3.30 -4.29
CA LYS A 39 7.33 3.92 -3.02
C LYS A 39 7.87 3.17 -1.81
N ILE A 40 7.83 1.84 -1.81
CA ILE A 40 8.40 1.03 -0.73
C ILE A 40 9.91 1.24 -0.67
N ASP A 41 10.60 1.24 -1.81
CA ASP A 41 12.05 1.45 -1.88
C ASP A 41 12.46 2.84 -1.38
N GLN A 42 11.68 3.88 -1.72
CA GLN A 42 11.87 5.24 -1.20
C GLN A 42 11.78 5.25 0.33
N ILE A 43 10.73 4.66 0.91
CA ILE A 43 10.54 4.61 2.36
C ILE A 43 11.66 3.81 3.04
N PHE A 44 12.01 2.65 2.48
CA PHE A 44 13.07 1.79 3.00
C PHE A 44 14.43 2.51 2.99
N SER A 45 14.75 3.23 1.91
CA SER A 45 16.01 3.97 1.77
C SER A 45 16.15 5.14 2.73
N ILE A 46 15.03 5.74 3.15
CA ILE A 46 14.96 6.81 4.15
C ILE A 46 15.13 6.24 5.56
N VAL A 47 14.35 5.21 5.91
CA VAL A 47 14.30 4.67 7.28
C VAL A 47 15.51 3.78 7.59
N ARG A 48 15.97 2.99 6.61
CA ARG A 48 17.10 2.05 6.70
C ARG A 48 16.95 1.09 7.90
N PRO A 49 15.88 0.28 7.96
CA PRO A 49 15.69 -0.66 9.06
C PRO A 49 16.77 -1.75 9.04
N ARG A 50 17.26 -2.14 10.22
CA ARG A 50 18.40 -3.09 10.34
C ARG A 50 18.01 -4.54 10.50
N LYS A 51 16.81 -4.82 11.01
CA LYS A 51 16.39 -6.17 11.43
C LYS A 51 15.16 -6.64 10.69
N LEU A 52 14.11 -5.81 10.65
CA LEU A 52 12.82 -6.23 10.10
C LEU A 52 12.20 -5.14 9.22
N LEU A 53 11.79 -5.55 8.03
CA LEU A 53 10.77 -4.87 7.25
C LEU A 53 9.52 -5.76 7.25
N TYR A 54 8.42 -5.26 7.79
CA TYR A 54 7.12 -5.92 7.76
C TYR A 54 6.14 -5.09 6.94
N VAL A 55 5.54 -5.71 5.93
CA VAL A 55 4.61 -5.04 5.02
C VAL A 55 3.27 -5.77 5.09
N ALA A 56 2.22 -5.05 5.46
CA ALA A 56 0.91 -5.61 5.75
C ALA A 56 -0.16 -5.09 4.78
N LEU A 57 -1.00 -5.99 4.29
CA LEU A 57 -2.22 -5.68 3.56
C LEU A 57 -3.44 -6.10 4.39
N ASP A 58 -4.52 -5.32 4.33
CA ASP A 58 -5.75 -5.67 5.07
C ASP A 58 -6.36 -6.97 4.50
N GLY A 59 -6.43 -8.00 5.35
CA GLY A 59 -7.23 -9.20 5.09
C GLY A 59 -8.71 -9.01 5.41
N VAL A 60 -9.42 -10.13 5.62
CA VAL A 60 -10.83 -10.09 6.00
C VAL A 60 -11.00 -9.42 7.36
N ALA A 61 -11.74 -8.31 7.39
CA ALA A 61 -11.95 -7.52 8.59
C ALA A 61 -13.08 -8.06 9.49
N PRO A 62 -13.03 -7.82 10.82
CA PRO A 62 -14.14 -8.10 11.74
C PRO A 62 -15.43 -7.37 11.36
N ARG A 63 -16.59 -7.87 11.83
CA ARG A 63 -17.93 -7.36 11.43
C ARG A 63 -18.07 -5.84 11.62
N ALA A 64 -17.65 -5.31 12.76
CA ALA A 64 -17.73 -3.86 13.04
C ALA A 64 -16.96 -3.02 11.99
N LYS A 65 -15.70 -3.38 11.70
CA LYS A 65 -14.87 -2.71 10.69
C LYS A 65 -15.45 -2.88 9.29
N ARG A 66 -15.99 -4.07 8.94
CA ARG A 66 -16.68 -4.29 7.66
C ARG A 66 -17.89 -3.37 7.48
N THR A 67 -18.72 -3.20 8.51
CA THR A 67 -19.87 -2.28 8.47
C THR A 67 -19.41 -0.83 8.25
N GLN A 68 -18.38 -0.38 8.98
CA GLN A 68 -17.84 0.97 8.80
C GLN A 68 -17.26 1.19 7.38
N GLN A 69 -16.53 0.21 6.85
CA GLN A 69 -16.00 0.28 5.49
C GLN A 69 -17.11 0.28 4.42
N ARG A 70 -18.22 -0.42 4.66
CA ARG A 70 -19.38 -0.41 3.76
C ARG A 70 -20.04 0.97 3.72
N ILE A 71 -20.29 1.60 4.88
CA ILE A 71 -20.88 2.95 4.98
C ILE A 71 -20.00 4.01 4.28
N ARG A 72 -18.68 3.82 4.26
CA ARG A 72 -17.78 4.75 3.56
C ARG A 72 -17.81 4.61 2.04
N ARG A 73 -18.22 3.45 1.51
CA ARG A 73 -18.17 3.13 0.07
C ARG A 73 -19.52 3.33 -0.64
N PHE A 74 -20.62 3.31 0.11
CA PHE A 74 -22.00 3.37 -0.37
C PHE A 74 -22.79 4.34 0.49
#